data_AF-A0A561SA15-F1
#
_entry.id   AF-A0A561SA15-F1
#
_cell.length_a   1.000
_cell.length_b   1.000
_cell.length_c   1.000
_cell.angle_alpha   90.00
_cell.angle_beta   90.00
_cell.angle_gamma   90.00
#
_symmetry.space_group_name_H-M   'P 1'
#
loop_
_entity.id
_entity.type
_entity.pdbx_description
1 polymer ?
#
loop_
_entity_poly.entity_id
_entity_poly.type
_entity_poly.pdbx_seq_one_letter_code
_entity_poly.pdbx_strand_id
1 'polypeptide(L)' 'MNPKTANAAATFLPADPAEPGTLPCIEIGGAQVYAYLDDDGTLCVSVNLETAAPGLVRADDTVPLRITVGDREVFTG' A
#
# COMPACT_ATOMS: atom_id res chain seq x y z
N MET A 1 -3.17 16.07 -3.56
CA MET A 1 -1.99 16.20 -2.67
C MET A 1 -0.75 16.01 -3.53
N ASN A 2 0.36 16.74 -3.29
CA ASN A 2 1.60 16.47 -4.03
C ASN A 2 2.33 15.24 -3.42
N PRO A 3 3.13 14.49 -4.20
CA PRO A 3 3.78 13.25 -3.72
C PRO A 3 4.74 13.47 -2.54
N LYS A 4 5.47 14.59 -2.52
CA LYS A 4 6.44 14.88 -1.46
C LYS A 4 5.76 15.05 -0.09
N THR A 5 4.63 15.75 -0.06
CA THR A 5 3.81 15.93 1.14
C THR A 5 3.17 14.61 1.57
N ALA A 6 2.67 13.81 0.62
CA ALA A 6 2.10 12.49 0.94
C ALA A 6 3.13 11.56 1.60
N ASN A 7 4.34 11.49 1.02
CA ASN A 7 5.42 10.67 1.56
C ASN A 7 5.88 11.15 2.94
N ALA A 8 5.99 12.46 3.15
CA ALA A 8 6.40 13.02 4.43
C ALA A 8 5.36 12.82 5.54
N ALA A 9 4.08 12.65 5.17
CA ALA A 9 2.98 12.39 6.08
C ALA A 9 2.64 10.90 6.24
N ALA A 10 3.43 10.00 5.63
CA ALA A 10 3.18 8.57 5.67
C ALA A 10 3.21 8.04 7.11
N THR A 11 2.30 7.11 7.42
CA THR A 11 2.15 6.53 8.76
C THR A 11 2.18 5.01 8.69
N PHE A 12 2.76 4.39 9.72
CA PHE A 12 2.62 2.96 9.94
C PHE A 12 1.39 2.70 10.80
N LEU A 13 0.50 1.86 10.32
CA LEU A 13 -0.68 1.38 11.04
C LEU A 13 -0.39 -0.05 11.48
N PRO A 14 -0.21 -0.32 12.79
CA PRO A 14 0.03 -1.67 13.28
C PRO A 14 -1.24 -2.53 13.11
N ALA A 15 -1.05 -3.85 13.07
CA ALA A 15 -2.17 -4.77 13.23
C ALA A 15 -2.88 -4.50 14.58
N ASP A 16 -4.20 -4.59 14.59
CA ASP A 16 -4.99 -4.42 15.80
C ASP A 16 -4.88 -5.69 16.65
N PRO A 17 -4.31 -5.61 17.87
CA PRO A 17 -4.20 -6.77 18.76
C PRO A 17 -5.56 -7.30 19.26
N ALA A 18 -6.62 -6.49 19.19
CA ALA A 18 -7.97 -6.88 19.55
C ALA A 18 -8.75 -7.53 18.40
N GLU A 19 -8.29 -7.37 17.15
CA GLU A 19 -8.93 -7.93 15.96
C GLU A 19 -7.97 -8.89 15.21
N PRO A 20 -8.02 -10.20 15.54
CA PRO A 20 -7.21 -11.21 14.87
C PRO A 20 -7.45 -11.21 13.35
N GLY A 21 -6.36 -11.24 12.58
CA GLY A 21 -6.40 -11.26 11.12
C GLY A 21 -6.23 -9.89 10.47
N THR A 22 -6.20 -8.81 11.25
CA THR A 22 -5.74 -7.52 10.74
C THR A 22 -4.24 -7.60 10.41
N LEU A 23 -3.85 -6.93 9.32
CA LEU A 23 -2.47 -6.85 8.86
C LEU A 23 -1.95 -5.44 9.08
N PRO A 24 -0.68 -5.28 9.45
CA PRO A 24 -0.09 -3.95 9.49
C PRO A 24 0.05 -3.39 8.08
N CYS A 25 -0.02 -2.06 7.94
CA CYS A 25 0.20 -1.39 6.67
C CYS A 25 0.93 -0.06 6.82
N ILE A 26 1.40 0.46 5.70
CA ILE A 26 1.87 1.83 5.59
C ILE A 26 0.80 2.61 4.82
N GLU A 27 0.31 3.69 5.40
CA GLU A 27 -0.63 4.60 4.74
C GLU A 27 0.12 5.80 4.14
N ILE A 28 -0.07 6.05 2.84
CA ILE A 28 0.57 7.15 2.10
C ILE A 28 -0.52 7.88 1.31
N GLY A 29 -0.83 9.12 1.71
CA GLY A 29 -1.89 9.90 1.06
C GLY A 29 -3.26 9.19 1.06
N GLY A 30 -3.52 8.38 2.08
CA GLY A 30 -4.74 7.55 2.23
C GLY A 30 -4.71 6.20 1.49
N ALA A 31 -3.68 5.89 0.69
CA ALA A 31 -3.52 4.54 0.18
C ALA A 31 -2.83 3.67 1.25
N GLN A 32 -3.48 2.58 1.64
CA GLN A 32 -2.94 1.64 2.63
C GLN A 32 -2.27 0.47 1.91
N VAL A 33 -0.94 0.39 2.04
CA VAL A 33 -0.12 -0.65 1.41
C VAL A 33 0.22 -1.72 2.44
N TYR A 34 -0.30 -2.92 2.22
CA TYR A 34 -0.07 -4.11 3.03
C TYR A 34 1.02 -4.94 2.37
N ALA A 35 2.00 -5.37 3.16
CA ALA A 35 3.01 -6.35 2.76
C ALA A 35 3.00 -7.50 3.76
N TYR A 36 2.68 -8.71 3.31
CA TYR A 36 2.47 -9.87 4.18
C TYR A 36 2.81 -11.16 3.44
N LEU A 37 3.02 -12.24 4.21
CA LEU A 37 3.11 -13.58 3.66
C LEU A 37 1.72 -14.23 3.72
N ASP A 38 1.28 -14.84 2.63
CA ASP A 38 0.11 -15.72 2.66
C ASP A 38 0.46 -17.09 3.27
N ASP A 39 -0.54 -17.97 3.32
CA ASP A 39 -0.42 -19.31 3.92
C ASP A 39 0.60 -20.21 3.18
N ASP A 40 0.89 -19.92 1.90
CA ASP A 40 1.88 -20.62 1.10
C ASP A 40 3.30 -20.02 1.25
N GLY A 41 3.44 -18.93 2.03
CA GLY A 41 4.70 -18.21 2.23
C GLY A 41 5.07 -17.29 1.08
N THR A 42 4.11 -16.91 0.24
CA THR A 42 4.30 -15.95 -0.85
C THR A 42 4.21 -14.52 -0.33
N LEU A 43 5.15 -13.65 -0.71
CA LEU A 43 5.06 -12.22 -0.39
C LEU A 43 3.98 -11.54 -1.23
N CYS A 44 2.91 -11.14 -0.58
CA CYS A 44 1.82 -10.39 -1.16
C CYS A 44 1.98 -8.89 -0.89
N VAL A 45 1.66 -8.08 -1.90
CA VAL A 45 1.47 -6.64 -1.75
C VAL A 45 0.04 -6.30 -2.16
N SER A 46 -0.74 -5.79 -1.23
CA SER A 46 -2.15 -5.40 -1.45
C SER A 46 -2.31 -3.93 -1.13
N VAL A 47 -3.11 -3.20 -1.93
CA VAL A 47 -3.33 -1.77 -1.75
C VAL A 47 -4.82 -1.51 -1.57
N ASN A 48 -5.22 -0.98 -0.41
CA ASN A 48 -6.57 -0.49 -0.16
C ASN A 48 -6.62 1.03 -0.47
N LEU A 49 -7.66 1.45 -1.17
CA LEU A 49 -7.86 2.82 -1.68
C LEU A 49 -9.08 3.52 -1.10
N GLU A 50 -9.78 2.93 -0.12
CA GLU A 50 -11.01 3.47 0.45
C GLU A 50 -10.85 4.91 0.97
N THR A 51 -9.69 5.24 1.53
CA THR A 51 -9.38 6.57 2.06
C THR A 51 -8.39 7.35 1.18
N ALA A 52 -8.03 6.83 0.00
CA ALA A 52 -7.03 7.42 -0.87
C ALA A 52 -7.46 8.79 -1.41
N ALA A 53 -6.50 9.72 -1.46
CA ALA A 53 -6.76 11.04 -2.00
C ALA A 53 -7.18 10.95 -3.49
N PRO A 54 -8.18 11.72 -3.96
CA PRO A 54 -8.71 11.61 -5.33
C PRO A 54 -7.69 11.80 -6.47
N GLY A 55 -6.56 12.47 -6.20
CA GLY A 55 -5.50 12.65 -7.19
C GLY A 55 -4.50 11.49 -7.28
N LEU A 56 -4.63 10.48 -6.42
CA LEU A 56 -3.79 9.29 -6.41
C LEU A 56 -4.44 8.15 -7.21
N VAL A 57 -5.78 8.05 -7.11
CA VAL A 57 -6.60 7.04 -7.77
C VAL A 57 -6.85 7.45 -9.23
N ARG A 58 -6.67 6.50 -10.14
CA ARG A 58 -6.95 6.65 -11.58
C ARG A 58 -8.46 6.50 -11.84
N ALA A 59 -8.87 6.81 -13.07
CA ALA A 59 -10.27 6.67 -13.47
C ALA A 59 -10.79 5.23 -13.53
N ASP A 60 -9.89 4.24 -13.48
CA ASP A 60 -10.20 2.80 -13.44
C ASP A 60 -10.19 2.23 -12.01
N ASP A 61 -10.25 3.09 -10.99
CA ASP A 61 -10.20 2.74 -9.57
C ASP A 61 -8.91 2.04 -9.11
N THR A 62 -7.82 2.21 -9.87
CA THR A 62 -6.47 1.72 -9.49
C THR A 62 -5.53 2.85 -9.06
N VAL A 63 -4.35 2.50 -8.57
CA VAL A 63 -3.23 3.44 -8.40
C VAL A 63 -2.03 2.99 -9.23
N PRO A 64 -1.23 3.93 -9.77
CA PRO A 64 0.05 3.58 -10.37
C PRO A 64 0.94 2.86 -9.34
N LEU A 65 1.44 1.68 -9.69
CA LEU A 65 2.30 0.90 -8.81
C LEU A 65 3.54 0.41 -9.55
N ARG A 66 4.69 0.58 -8.91
CA ARG A 66 5.97 0.00 -9.32
C ARG A 66 6.48 -0.90 -8.22
N ILE A 67 6.83 -2.14 -8.57
CA ILE A 67 7.44 -3.10 -7.65
C ILE A 67 8.84 -3.43 -8.16
N THR A 68 9.82 -3.20 -7.30
CA THR A 68 11.23 -3.55 -7.54
C THR A 68 11.66 -4.55 -6.48
N VAL A 69 12.25 -5.67 -6.92
CA VAL A 69 12.82 -6.70 -6.04
C VAL A 69 14.32 -6.75 -6.28
N GLY A 70 15.11 -6.40 -5.24
CA GLY A 70 16.52 -6.09 -5.41
C GLY A 70 16.69 -4.90 -6.36
N ASP A 71 17.47 -5.08 -7.42
CA ASP A 71 17.69 -4.04 -8.44
C ASP A 71 16.83 -4.25 -9.70
N ARG A 72 15.86 -5.17 -9.65
CA ARG A 72 15.02 -5.51 -10.80
C ARG A 72 13.59 -5.03 -10.61
N GLU A 73 13.11 -4.23 -11.56
CA GLU A 73 11.69 -3.95 -11.70
C GLU A 73 10.95 -5.21 -12.16
N VAL A 74 9.97 -5.66 -11.38
CA VAL A 74 9.16 -6.86 -11.67
C VAL A 74 7.72 -6.51 -12.06
N PHE A 75 7.26 -5.30 -11.75
CA PHE A 75 5.95 -4.78 -12.15
C PHE A 75 5.99 -3.25 -12.27
N THR A 76 5.37 -2.72 -13.32
CA THR A 76 4.99 -1.31 -13.47
C THR A 76 3.63 -1.28 -14.14
N GLY A 77 2.65 -0.66 -13.47
CA GLY A 77 1.27 -0.57 -13.91
C GLY A 77 0.63 0.74 -13.53
#